data_AF-A0A5P5ZGQ5-F1
#
_entry.id   AF-A0A5P5ZGQ5-F1
#
_cell.length_a   1.000
_cell.length_b   1.000
_cell.length_c   1.000
_cell.angle_alpha   90.00
_cell.angle_beta   90.00
_cell.angle_gamma   90.00
#
_symmetry.space_group_name_H-M   'P 1'
#
loop_
_entity.id
_entity.type
_entity.pdbx_description
1 polymer ?
#
loop_
_entity_poly.entity_id
_entity_poly.type
_entity_poly.pdbx_seq_one_letter_code
_entity_poly.pdbx_strand_id
1 'polypeptide(L)'
;MKILKRIAVTILVILGILIVALLLYFWYMQAHYYRIPDHKKLPVGNNPRDELVPGKKYTATTYNIGFGAYNHNFDFFMDAGELKNGKKIRGHRGTAFSKQAVLDSTHGVMNAMDKENPDFMFFQEIDTNSTRSKHVNQVQMLENHFPNYGHVFANNFHSAFLAWPPFDPHGSVQSGLLSLSRYHINHAVRRKYPVTKALISKFTDLDRCFAMMILPVKNGKKLILINSHMSAYDKGGKMRKAQMKLLDSVIEKEYKMGNYVIVAGDYNHALGKDMMTHFSHEEKIPSWVSVLDQKMLAKHFTMVKAVNREKIPTVRATDMKYDPKVNYMTICDGYFVSDNIKAKATNINTDFKYADHNPVRLEFELK
;
A
#
# COMPACT_ATOMS: atom_id res chain seq x y z
N MET A 1 -11.12 -53.84 23.94
CA MET A 1 -12.28 -52.92 23.89
C MET A 1 -12.18 -51.71 24.83
N LYS A 2 -11.87 -51.86 26.14
CA LYS A 2 -11.81 -50.71 27.08
C LYS A 2 -10.75 -49.65 26.73
N ILE A 3 -9.58 -50.06 26.24
CA ILE A 3 -8.48 -49.16 25.83
C ILE A 3 -8.90 -48.34 24.59
N LEU A 4 -9.46 -49.00 23.56
CA LEU A 4 -10.00 -48.35 22.36
C LEU A 4 -11.10 -47.32 22.70
N LYS A 5 -12.00 -47.64 23.64
CA LYS A 5 -13.03 -46.70 24.11
C LYS A 5 -12.42 -45.47 24.79
N ARG A 6 -11.39 -45.65 25.64
CA ARG A 6 -10.68 -44.54 26.28
C ARG A 6 -9.97 -43.65 25.25
N ILE A 7 -9.28 -44.25 24.28
CA ILE A 7 -8.62 -43.50 23.19
C ILE A 7 -9.64 -42.69 22.39
N ALA A 8 -10.77 -43.30 22.00
CA ALA A 8 -11.82 -42.62 21.26
C ALA A 8 -12.42 -41.44 22.05
N VAL A 9 -12.70 -41.63 23.34
CA VAL A 9 -13.18 -40.54 24.22
C VAL A 9 -12.15 -39.42 24.33
N THR A 10 -10.87 -39.74 24.52
CA THR A 10 -9.81 -38.73 24.57
C THR A 10 -9.70 -37.93 23.27
N ILE A 11 -9.75 -38.60 22.12
CA ILE A 11 -9.74 -37.92 20.80
C ILE A 11 -10.96 -37.01 20.65
N LEU A 12 -12.15 -37.47 21.06
CA LEU A 12 -13.37 -36.66 21.01
C LEU A 12 -13.29 -35.44 21.93
N VAL A 13 -12.72 -35.58 23.13
CA VAL A 13 -12.51 -34.45 24.06
C VAL A 13 -11.53 -33.45 23.48
N ILE A 14 -10.40 -33.90 22.92
CA ILE A 14 -9.41 -33.02 22.27
C ILE A 14 -10.07 -32.29 21.09
N LEU A 15 -10.81 -32.99 20.24
CA LEU A 15 -11.53 -32.40 19.12
C LEU A 15 -12.58 -31.38 19.59
N GLY A 16 -13.31 -31.69 20.67
CA GLY A 16 -14.26 -30.77 21.30
C GLY A 16 -13.59 -29.48 21.79
N ILE A 17 -12.44 -29.58 22.46
CA ILE A 17 -11.65 -28.43 22.90
C ILE A 17 -11.19 -27.58 21.71
N LEU A 18 -10.69 -28.23 20.64
CA LEU A 18 -10.26 -27.52 19.43
C LEU A 18 -11.43 -26.79 18.75
N ILE A 19 -12.60 -27.40 18.68
CA ILE A 19 -13.80 -26.76 18.12
C ILE A 19 -14.20 -25.55 18.96
N VAL A 20 -14.23 -25.69 20.30
CA VAL A 20 -14.55 -24.57 21.19
C VAL A 20 -13.53 -23.44 21.04
N ALA A 21 -12.25 -23.75 20.96
CA ALA A 21 -11.20 -22.75 20.74
C ALA A 21 -11.37 -22.01 19.39
N LEU A 22 -11.68 -22.73 18.31
CA LEU A 22 -11.95 -22.13 16.99
C LEU A 22 -13.18 -21.23 17.01
N LEU A 23 -14.26 -21.65 17.68
CA LEU A 23 -15.47 -20.85 17.85
C LEU A 23 -15.19 -19.58 18.66
N LEU A 24 -14.47 -19.69 19.78
CA LEU A 24 -14.07 -18.53 20.60
C LEU A 24 -13.19 -17.56 19.81
N TYR A 25 -12.23 -18.07 19.03
CA TYR A 25 -11.40 -17.23 18.16
C TYR A 25 -12.23 -16.55 17.07
N PHE A 26 -13.17 -17.25 16.44
CA PHE A 26 -14.09 -16.64 15.48
C PHE A 26 -14.92 -15.52 16.12
N TRP A 27 -15.47 -15.76 17.31
CA TRP A 27 -16.20 -14.74 18.08
C TRP A 27 -15.31 -13.54 18.43
N TYR A 28 -14.07 -13.77 18.86
CA TYR A 28 -13.09 -12.72 19.11
C TYR A 28 -12.86 -11.87 17.85
N MET A 29 -12.65 -12.50 16.69
CA MET A 29 -12.46 -11.78 15.43
C MET A 29 -13.70 -10.97 15.04
N GLN A 30 -14.91 -11.50 15.24
CA GLN A 30 -16.15 -10.77 14.95
C GLN A 30 -16.35 -9.57 15.89
N ALA A 31 -16.10 -9.75 17.19
CA ALA A 31 -16.28 -8.70 18.20
C ALA A 31 -15.37 -7.48 17.96
N HIS A 32 -14.19 -7.70 17.37
CA HIS A 32 -13.22 -6.65 17.05
C HIS A 32 -13.32 -6.14 15.60
N TYR A 33 -14.20 -6.72 14.77
CA TYR A 33 -14.34 -6.32 13.39
C TYR A 33 -15.22 -5.07 13.27
N TYR A 34 -14.64 -3.98 12.77
CA TYR A 34 -15.37 -2.81 12.33
C TYR A 34 -14.80 -2.29 11.00
N ARG A 35 -15.45 -1.29 10.40
CA ARG A 35 -14.90 -0.57 9.24
C ARG A 35 -15.01 0.91 9.50
N ILE A 36 -13.99 1.66 9.09
CA ILE A 36 -13.96 3.11 9.21
C ILE A 36 -14.94 3.67 8.14
N PRO A 37 -15.84 4.61 8.53
CA PRO A 37 -16.78 5.22 7.60
C PRO A 37 -16.11 5.90 6.40
N ASP A 38 -16.85 6.00 5.28
CA ASP A 38 -16.46 6.88 4.17
C ASP A 38 -16.56 8.35 4.61
N HIS A 39 -15.87 9.24 3.91
CA HIS A 39 -15.85 10.68 4.17
C HIS A 39 -15.39 11.06 5.59
N LYS A 40 -14.59 10.20 6.25
CA LYS A 40 -14.05 10.52 7.58
C LYS A 40 -13.03 11.65 7.45
N LYS A 41 -13.25 12.77 8.15
CA LYS A 41 -12.28 13.86 8.26
C LYS A 41 -10.98 13.33 8.88
N LEU A 42 -9.85 13.75 8.33
CA LEU A 42 -8.53 13.42 8.83
C LEU A 42 -7.91 14.64 9.49
N PRO A 43 -7.32 14.52 10.70
CA PRO A 43 -6.58 15.61 11.30
C PRO A 43 -5.34 15.93 10.47
N VAL A 44 -5.02 17.22 10.40
CA VAL A 44 -3.76 17.69 9.83
C VAL A 44 -2.88 18.13 10.99
N GLY A 45 -1.77 17.44 11.20
CA GLY A 45 -0.74 17.85 12.16
C GLY A 45 0.34 18.69 11.51
N ASN A 46 0.99 19.55 12.31
CA ASN A 46 2.14 20.36 11.90
C ASN A 46 1.98 21.14 10.57
N ASN A 47 0.81 21.73 10.37
CA ASN A 47 0.38 22.27 9.07
C ASN A 47 1.12 23.58 8.68
N PRO A 48 1.97 23.58 7.64
CA PRO A 48 2.62 24.79 7.16
C PRO A 48 1.62 25.81 6.64
N ARG A 49 2.06 27.07 6.46
CA ARG A 49 1.21 28.17 5.99
C ARG A 49 1.35 28.48 4.50
N ASP A 50 2.41 28.02 3.86
CA ASP A 50 2.68 28.36 2.47
C ASP A 50 1.68 27.72 1.52
N GLU A 51 1.15 28.53 0.60
CA GLU A 51 0.25 28.07 -0.46
C GLU A 51 1.00 27.74 -1.75
N LEU A 52 0.35 26.97 -2.62
CA LEU A 52 0.89 26.64 -3.94
C LEU A 52 0.74 27.81 -4.91
N VAL A 53 1.77 28.03 -5.71
CA VAL A 53 1.83 29.02 -6.79
C VAL A 53 1.79 28.31 -8.16
N PRO A 54 0.92 28.73 -9.10
CA PRO A 54 0.96 28.24 -10.49
C PRO A 54 2.30 28.53 -11.18
N GLY A 55 2.67 27.73 -12.17
CA GLY A 55 3.94 27.88 -12.92
C GLY A 55 5.23 27.53 -12.13
N LYS A 56 5.15 27.39 -10.80
CA LYS A 56 6.27 26.87 -9.98
C LYS A 56 6.36 25.36 -10.13
N LYS A 57 7.60 24.87 -10.19
CA LYS A 57 7.91 23.43 -10.16
C LYS A 57 7.85 22.90 -8.74
N TYR A 58 7.19 21.75 -8.59
CA TYR A 58 7.08 21.01 -7.35
C TYR A 58 7.52 19.56 -7.55
N THR A 59 7.75 18.87 -6.44
CA THR A 59 8.20 17.48 -6.41
C THR A 59 7.37 16.64 -5.46
N ALA A 60 7.04 15.41 -5.83
CA ALA A 60 6.36 14.46 -4.96
C ALA A 60 7.03 13.09 -5.02
N THR A 61 6.95 12.31 -3.95
CA THR A 61 7.32 10.88 -3.92
C THR A 61 6.16 10.02 -3.46
N THR A 62 6.07 8.80 -4.00
CA THR A 62 5.21 7.73 -3.50
C THR A 62 6.05 6.50 -3.21
N TYR A 63 5.81 5.86 -2.07
CA TYR A 63 6.59 4.73 -1.61
C TYR A 63 5.75 3.79 -0.71
N ASN A 64 5.43 2.60 -1.21
CA ASN A 64 4.97 1.51 -0.34
C ASN A 64 6.18 0.96 0.43
N ILE A 65 6.13 1.00 1.76
CA ILE A 65 7.29 0.66 2.60
C ILE A 65 7.20 -0.75 3.20
N GLY A 66 6.21 -1.55 2.79
CA GLY A 66 6.05 -2.95 3.19
C GLY A 66 6.14 -3.15 4.71
N PHE A 67 5.58 -2.21 5.49
CA PHE A 67 5.64 -2.11 6.95
C PHE A 67 7.04 -2.29 7.56
N GLY A 68 8.09 -1.95 6.81
CA GLY A 68 9.48 -2.08 7.20
C GLY A 68 10.00 -3.52 7.27
N ALA A 69 9.22 -4.51 6.82
CA ALA A 69 9.64 -5.91 6.84
C ALA A 69 10.21 -6.39 5.50
N TYR A 70 9.74 -5.84 4.38
CA TYR A 70 9.93 -6.38 3.02
C TYR A 70 11.32 -6.13 2.39
N ASN A 71 12.37 -6.12 3.22
CA ASN A 71 13.75 -6.10 2.72
C ASN A 71 14.10 -7.40 1.95
N HIS A 72 15.32 -7.48 1.42
CA HIS A 72 15.78 -8.61 0.59
C HIS A 72 15.57 -9.99 1.19
N ASN A 73 15.64 -10.10 2.52
CA ASN A 73 15.54 -11.39 3.18
C ASN A 73 14.10 -11.86 3.39
N PHE A 74 13.11 -10.98 3.19
CA PHE A 74 11.72 -11.25 3.50
C PHE A 74 10.98 -11.93 2.35
N ASP A 75 10.15 -12.90 2.73
CA ASP A 75 9.12 -13.52 1.92
C ASP A 75 7.78 -13.51 2.68
N PHE A 76 6.67 -13.36 1.97
CA PHE A 76 5.36 -13.17 2.58
C PHE A 76 4.51 -14.44 2.53
N PHE A 77 3.96 -14.85 3.66
CA PHE A 77 3.22 -16.12 3.77
C PHE A 77 1.97 -16.26 2.88
N MET A 78 1.38 -15.12 2.47
CA MET A 78 0.22 -15.11 1.57
C MET A 78 0.61 -15.26 0.10
N ASP A 79 1.87 -14.98 -0.24
CA ASP A 79 2.36 -15.04 -1.60
C ASP A 79 2.85 -16.45 -1.93
N ALA A 80 2.39 -16.93 -3.07
CA ALA A 80 2.74 -18.21 -3.65
C ALA A 80 2.88 -18.08 -5.16
N GLY A 81 3.85 -18.80 -5.70
CA GLY A 81 4.16 -18.78 -7.12
C GLY A 81 4.72 -20.11 -7.59
N GLU A 82 5.20 -20.10 -8.82
CA GLU A 82 5.82 -21.25 -9.46
C GLU A 82 6.93 -20.73 -10.38
N LEU A 83 8.10 -21.35 -10.32
CA LEU A 83 9.18 -21.10 -11.27
C LEU A 83 8.82 -21.69 -12.65
N LYS A 84 9.45 -21.17 -13.70
CA LYS A 84 9.30 -21.68 -15.07
C LYS A 84 9.65 -23.16 -15.22
N ASN A 85 10.53 -23.68 -14.35
CA ASN A 85 10.90 -25.10 -14.31
C ASN A 85 9.89 -26.00 -13.57
N GLY A 86 8.75 -25.46 -13.13
CA GLY A 86 7.69 -26.22 -12.45
C GLY A 86 7.77 -26.23 -10.92
N LYS A 87 8.85 -25.72 -10.32
CA LYS A 87 9.02 -25.69 -8.86
C LYS A 87 8.05 -24.68 -8.23
N LYS A 88 7.17 -25.15 -7.35
CA LYS A 88 6.30 -24.30 -6.53
C LYS A 88 7.11 -23.62 -5.43
N ILE A 89 6.83 -22.34 -5.20
CA ILE A 89 7.44 -21.51 -4.16
C ILE A 89 6.35 -20.79 -3.37
N ARG A 90 6.63 -20.51 -2.10
CA ARG A 90 5.71 -19.85 -1.18
C ARG A 90 6.50 -19.18 -0.08
N GLY A 91 6.15 -17.94 0.23
CA GLY A 91 6.70 -17.26 1.39
C GLY A 91 6.18 -17.88 2.68
N HIS A 92 6.81 -17.54 3.80
CA HIS A 92 6.51 -18.19 5.06
C HIS A 92 6.36 -17.22 6.24
N ARG A 93 6.78 -15.96 6.11
CA ARG A 93 6.77 -15.00 7.22
C ARG A 93 5.47 -14.20 7.30
N GLY A 94 4.90 -14.14 8.49
CA GLY A 94 3.83 -13.22 8.86
C GLY A 94 4.35 -11.96 9.54
N THR A 95 5.54 -11.96 10.13
CA THR A 95 6.09 -10.79 10.81
C THR A 95 7.50 -10.46 10.33
N ALA A 96 7.99 -9.25 10.57
CA ALA A 96 9.38 -8.87 10.32
C ALA A 96 10.37 -9.76 11.08
N PHE A 97 11.63 -9.81 10.62
CA PHE A 97 12.67 -10.64 11.25
C PHE A 97 12.93 -10.27 12.70
N SER A 98 13.04 -8.98 12.97
CA SER A 98 13.30 -8.43 14.29
C SER A 98 12.82 -6.99 14.32
N LYS A 99 12.73 -6.40 15.52
CA LYS A 99 12.45 -4.98 15.67
C LYS A 99 13.53 -4.12 15.01
N GLN A 100 14.79 -4.54 15.12
CA GLN A 100 15.92 -3.84 14.51
C GLN A 100 15.82 -3.81 12.98
N ALA A 101 15.45 -4.92 12.33
CA ALA A 101 15.25 -4.95 10.88
C ALA A 101 14.19 -3.94 10.41
N VAL A 102 13.11 -3.77 11.18
CA VAL A 102 12.08 -2.76 10.89
C VAL A 102 12.65 -1.35 11.04
N LEU A 103 13.38 -1.07 12.12
CA LEU A 103 14.03 0.23 12.33
C LEU A 103 15.02 0.56 11.21
N ASP A 104 15.86 -0.40 10.81
CA ASP A 104 16.86 -0.23 9.74
C ASP A 104 16.20 0.07 8.39
N SER A 105 15.16 -0.68 8.04
CA SER A 105 14.36 -0.41 6.84
C SER A 105 13.70 0.96 6.89
N THR A 106 13.06 1.32 8.01
CA THR A 106 12.39 2.62 8.17
C THR A 106 13.37 3.79 8.11
N HIS A 107 14.56 3.68 8.71
CA HIS A 107 15.63 4.68 8.53
C HIS A 107 16.15 4.72 7.08
N GLY A 108 16.24 3.57 6.41
CA GLY A 108 16.57 3.48 4.99
C GLY A 108 15.59 4.25 4.10
N VAL A 109 14.29 4.13 4.38
CA VAL A 109 13.23 4.92 3.75
C VAL A 109 13.44 6.42 3.99
N MET A 110 13.69 6.84 5.24
CA MET A 110 13.96 8.26 5.56
C MET A 110 15.16 8.80 4.78
N ASN A 111 16.27 8.07 4.79
CA ASN A 111 17.48 8.45 4.06
C ASN A 111 17.24 8.53 2.54
N ALA A 112 16.39 7.68 1.98
CA ALA A 112 15.99 7.78 0.58
C ALA A 112 15.18 9.06 0.34
N MET A 113 14.25 9.41 1.23
CA MET A 113 13.44 10.62 1.11
C MET A 113 14.23 11.90 1.35
N ASP A 114 15.23 11.90 2.24
CA ASP A 114 16.16 13.03 2.43
C ASP A 114 16.93 13.35 1.15
N LYS A 115 17.40 12.32 0.44
CA LYS A 115 18.11 12.48 -0.84
C LYS A 115 17.21 13.07 -1.93
N GLU A 116 15.95 12.66 -1.96
CA GLU A 116 14.99 13.17 -2.94
C GLU A 116 14.46 14.57 -2.60
N ASN A 117 14.42 14.89 -1.30
CA ASN A 117 13.99 16.18 -0.74
C ASN A 117 12.66 16.73 -1.32
N PRO A 118 11.60 15.92 -1.46
CA PRO A 118 10.40 16.33 -2.19
C PRO A 118 9.51 17.30 -1.42
N ASP A 119 8.67 18.06 -2.13
CA ASP A 119 7.65 18.92 -1.54
C ASP A 119 6.50 18.12 -0.88
N PHE A 120 6.23 16.92 -1.39
CA PHE A 120 5.20 16.01 -0.91
C PHE A 120 5.71 14.57 -0.83
N MET A 121 5.30 13.83 0.19
CA MET A 121 5.65 12.41 0.34
C MET A 121 4.39 11.59 0.64
N PHE A 122 4.24 10.46 -0.05
CA PHE A 122 3.13 9.54 0.10
C PHE A 122 3.65 8.15 0.47
N PHE A 123 3.29 7.67 1.65
CA PHE A 123 3.67 6.34 2.12
C PHE A 123 2.46 5.42 2.18
N GLN A 124 2.65 4.17 1.75
CA GLN A 124 1.69 3.08 1.90
C GLN A 124 2.30 1.97 2.78
N GLU A 125 1.44 1.16 3.40
CA GLU A 125 1.85 0.10 4.35
C GLU A 125 2.75 0.61 5.47
N ILE A 126 2.41 1.76 6.02
CA ILE A 126 3.11 2.33 7.17
C ILE A 126 2.35 1.99 8.45
N ASP A 127 3.04 1.29 9.36
CA ASP A 127 2.45 0.78 10.59
C ASP A 127 2.65 1.73 11.78
N THR A 128 1.67 1.78 12.69
CA THR A 128 1.77 2.53 13.95
C THR A 128 2.00 1.63 15.16
N ASN A 129 1.37 0.45 15.20
CA ASN A 129 1.47 -0.48 16.32
C ASN A 129 1.02 -1.90 15.95
N SER A 130 1.67 -2.52 14.95
CA SER A 130 1.31 -3.89 14.52
C SER A 130 2.29 -4.92 15.06
N THR A 131 1.82 -6.15 15.24
CA THR A 131 2.67 -7.30 15.55
C THR A 131 3.64 -7.59 14.40
N ARG A 132 3.16 -7.50 13.14
CA ARG A 132 3.97 -7.73 11.94
C ARG A 132 5.19 -6.82 11.80
N SER A 133 5.10 -5.59 12.31
CA SER A 133 6.18 -4.60 12.32
C SER A 133 6.87 -4.48 13.69
N LYS A 134 6.68 -5.47 14.58
CA LYS A 134 7.27 -5.52 15.93
C LYS A 134 6.97 -4.26 16.76
N HIS A 135 5.76 -3.72 16.59
CA HIS A 135 5.27 -2.55 17.30
C HIS A 135 6.13 -1.29 17.11
N VAL A 136 6.84 -1.19 15.98
CA VAL A 136 7.53 0.05 15.59
C VAL A 136 6.50 1.02 15.03
N ASN A 137 6.45 2.22 15.62
CA ASN A 137 5.59 3.30 15.15
C ASN A 137 6.28 4.08 14.04
N GLN A 138 6.16 3.59 12.80
CA GLN A 138 6.85 4.14 11.64
C GLN A 138 6.27 5.52 11.28
N VAL A 139 4.97 5.73 11.46
CA VAL A 139 4.32 7.04 11.27
C VAL A 139 5.00 8.10 12.13
N GLN A 140 5.09 7.86 13.43
CA GLN A 140 5.71 8.81 14.36
C GLN A 140 7.19 9.03 14.05
N MET A 141 7.92 7.99 13.64
CA MET A 141 9.32 8.16 13.24
C MET A 141 9.44 9.10 12.04
N LEU A 142 8.60 8.93 11.00
CA LEU A 142 8.64 9.80 9.82
C LEU A 142 8.18 11.23 10.13
N GLU A 143 7.12 11.40 10.94
CA GLU A 143 6.66 12.73 11.38
C GLU A 143 7.75 13.48 12.15
N ASN A 144 8.49 12.80 13.02
CA ASN A 144 9.59 13.38 13.78
C ASN A 144 10.82 13.68 12.91
N HIS A 145 11.11 12.83 11.92
CA HIS A 145 12.25 13.01 11.01
C HIS A 145 12.03 14.17 10.02
N PHE A 146 10.77 14.44 9.67
CA PHE A 146 10.37 15.52 8.76
C PHE A 146 9.56 16.62 9.47
N PRO A 147 10.12 17.33 10.48
CA PRO A 147 9.37 18.23 11.36
C PRO A 147 8.92 19.53 10.67
N ASN A 148 9.30 19.76 9.42
CA ASN A 148 8.85 20.92 8.62
C ASN A 148 7.68 20.59 7.68
N TYR A 149 7.12 19.39 7.78
CA TYR A 149 6.00 18.93 6.95
C TYR A 149 4.72 18.83 7.77
N GLY A 150 3.63 19.29 7.18
CA GLY A 150 2.29 18.92 7.61
C GLY A 150 2.02 17.46 7.28
N HIS A 151 1.30 16.77 8.16
CA HIS A 151 1.06 15.34 8.03
C HIS A 151 -0.41 14.96 8.19
N VAL A 152 -0.81 13.97 7.41
CA VAL A 152 -2.15 13.36 7.40
C VAL A 152 -1.98 11.85 7.38
N PHE A 153 -2.57 11.18 8.38
CA PHE A 153 -2.59 9.72 8.45
C PHE A 153 -4.00 9.16 8.26
N ALA A 154 -4.17 8.22 7.34
CA ALA A 154 -5.41 7.48 7.14
C ALA A 154 -5.19 5.99 7.36
N ASN A 155 -5.79 5.42 8.40
CA ASN A 155 -5.77 3.97 8.59
C ASN A 155 -6.54 3.28 7.46
N ASN A 156 -5.87 2.33 6.81
CA ASN A 156 -6.40 1.51 5.72
C ASN A 156 -6.29 0.00 6.02
N PHE A 157 -5.73 -0.38 7.17
CA PHE A 157 -5.75 -1.74 7.69
C PHE A 157 -5.77 -1.71 9.21
N HIS A 158 -6.81 -2.30 9.77
CA HIS A 158 -6.86 -2.62 11.17
C HIS A 158 -7.47 -3.99 11.33
N SER A 159 -6.87 -4.82 12.17
CA SER A 159 -7.38 -6.16 12.45
C SER A 159 -6.97 -6.57 13.86
N ALA A 160 -7.82 -7.39 14.46
CA ALA A 160 -7.51 -8.14 15.66
C ALA A 160 -6.38 -9.16 15.38
N PHE A 161 -5.97 -9.91 16.40
CA PHE A 161 -4.83 -10.82 16.27
C PHE A 161 -5.08 -11.90 15.21
N LEU A 162 -4.39 -11.82 14.07
CA LEU A 162 -4.42 -12.83 13.01
C LEU A 162 -3.47 -13.99 13.34
N ALA A 163 -4.03 -15.09 13.84
CA ALA A 163 -3.30 -16.31 14.23
C ALA A 163 -2.85 -17.17 13.04
N TRP A 164 -2.34 -16.55 11.98
CA TRP A 164 -1.82 -17.23 10.79
C TRP A 164 -0.66 -16.44 10.16
N PRO A 165 0.41 -17.11 9.68
CA PRO A 165 0.69 -18.55 9.73
C PRO A 165 0.97 -19.05 11.16
N PRO A 166 0.78 -20.36 11.48
CA PRO A 166 0.78 -20.85 12.87
C PRO A 166 2.09 -20.63 13.64
N PHE A 167 3.23 -20.61 12.95
CA PHE A 167 4.56 -20.49 13.55
C PHE A 167 5.15 -19.07 13.46
N ASP A 168 4.48 -18.15 12.78
CA ASP A 168 4.86 -16.73 12.69
C ASP A 168 3.60 -15.88 12.43
N PRO A 169 2.63 -15.85 13.36
CA PRO A 169 1.33 -15.26 13.13
C PRO A 169 1.44 -13.77 12.79
N HIS A 170 0.73 -13.32 11.76
CA HIS A 170 0.72 -11.92 11.32
C HIS A 170 0.30 -10.96 12.45
N GLY A 171 -0.53 -11.46 13.37
CA GLY A 171 -0.91 -10.81 14.61
C GLY A 171 -1.84 -9.62 14.40
N SER A 172 -1.90 -8.70 15.36
CA SER A 172 -2.76 -7.51 15.27
C SER A 172 -2.14 -6.48 14.34
N VAL A 173 -2.97 -5.78 13.57
CA VAL A 173 -2.49 -4.81 12.58
C VAL A 173 -3.10 -3.44 12.81
N GLN A 174 -2.26 -2.41 12.71
CA GLN A 174 -2.61 -1.00 12.62
C GLN A 174 -1.69 -0.35 11.57
N SER A 175 -2.18 -0.25 10.33
CA SER A 175 -1.45 0.27 9.17
C SER A 175 -2.30 1.29 8.41
N GLY A 176 -1.63 2.18 7.70
CA GLY A 176 -2.32 3.20 6.92
C GLY A 176 -1.54 3.77 5.75
N LEU A 177 -1.97 4.98 5.43
CA LEU A 177 -1.43 5.87 4.42
C LEU A 177 -0.96 7.13 5.14
N LEU A 178 0.33 7.46 5.06
CA LEU A 178 0.86 8.72 5.57
C LEU A 178 1.13 9.65 4.39
N SER A 179 0.66 10.88 4.49
CA SER A 179 0.92 11.94 3.51
C SER A 179 1.58 13.11 4.20
N LEU A 180 2.72 13.54 3.68
CA LEU A 180 3.48 14.70 4.17
C LEU A 180 3.45 15.82 3.12
N SER A 181 3.37 17.07 3.57
CA SER A 181 3.39 18.26 2.70
C SER A 181 4.17 19.41 3.31
N ARG A 182 5.01 20.09 2.51
CA ARG A 182 5.59 21.40 2.87
C ARG A 182 4.60 22.57 2.79
N TYR A 183 3.43 22.34 2.23
CA TYR A 183 2.44 23.38 1.94
C TYR A 183 1.19 23.18 2.78
N HIS A 184 0.41 24.25 2.88
CA HIS A 184 -0.80 24.26 3.68
C HIS A 184 -1.83 23.24 3.18
N ILE A 185 -2.27 22.35 4.08
CA ILE A 185 -3.39 21.44 3.83
C ILE A 185 -4.64 22.05 4.47
N ASN A 186 -5.54 22.59 3.64
CA ASN A 186 -6.77 23.21 4.13
C ASN A 186 -7.73 22.15 4.72
N HIS A 187 -7.85 20.99 4.06
CA HIS A 187 -8.65 19.89 4.57
C HIS A 187 -8.12 18.54 4.07
N ALA A 188 -8.35 17.49 4.86
CA ALA A 188 -8.06 16.12 4.45
C ALA A 188 -9.20 15.17 4.83
N VAL A 189 -9.46 14.20 3.96
CA VAL A 189 -10.54 13.23 4.12
C VAL A 189 -10.12 11.84 3.69
N ARG A 190 -10.53 10.84 4.48
CA ARG A 190 -10.42 9.43 4.12
C ARG A 190 -11.64 9.05 3.28
N ARG A 191 -11.38 8.51 2.09
CA ARG A 191 -12.40 7.96 1.21
C ARG A 191 -12.32 6.44 1.17
N LYS A 192 -13.39 5.77 1.56
CA LYS A 192 -13.44 4.32 1.69
C LYS A 192 -13.60 3.67 0.31
N TYR A 193 -12.73 2.73 -0.01
CA TYR A 193 -12.89 1.88 -1.19
C TYR A 193 -13.93 0.78 -0.95
N PRO A 194 -14.59 0.28 -2.01
CA PRO A 194 -15.29 -1.00 -1.95
C PRO A 194 -14.33 -2.11 -1.49
N VAL A 195 -14.77 -2.90 -0.51
CA VAL A 195 -14.02 -4.02 0.11
C VAL A 195 -14.90 -5.25 0.18
N THR A 196 -14.30 -6.44 0.34
CA THR A 196 -15.07 -7.69 0.40
C THR A 196 -15.97 -7.74 1.63
N LYS A 197 -17.15 -8.34 1.47
CA LYS A 197 -18.08 -8.66 2.58
C LYS A 197 -18.13 -10.15 2.88
N ALA A 198 -17.31 -10.96 2.22
CA ALA A 198 -17.29 -12.41 2.42
C ALA A 198 -16.85 -12.74 3.85
N LEU A 199 -17.48 -13.78 4.44
CA LEU A 199 -17.47 -14.03 5.88
C LEU A 199 -16.06 -14.22 6.48
N ILE A 200 -15.17 -14.88 5.73
CA ILE A 200 -13.80 -15.20 6.18
C ILE A 200 -12.81 -14.15 5.68
N SER A 201 -12.80 -13.86 4.38
CA SER A 201 -11.80 -12.96 3.81
C SER A 201 -11.91 -11.53 4.32
N LYS A 202 -13.07 -11.10 4.85
CA LYS A 202 -13.22 -9.77 5.46
C LYS A 202 -12.25 -9.50 6.62
N PHE A 203 -11.78 -10.54 7.32
CA PHE A 203 -10.87 -10.37 8.46
C PHE A 203 -9.41 -10.15 8.06
N THR A 204 -9.05 -10.63 6.87
CA THR A 204 -7.72 -10.49 6.27
C THR A 204 -7.70 -9.41 5.19
N ASP A 205 -8.87 -8.91 4.76
CA ASP A 205 -8.99 -7.82 3.79
C ASP A 205 -8.81 -6.46 4.46
N LEU A 206 -7.92 -5.66 3.88
CA LEU A 206 -7.63 -4.31 4.31
C LEU A 206 -8.90 -3.45 4.28
N ASP A 207 -9.03 -2.49 5.20
CA ASP A 207 -10.07 -1.45 5.17
C ASP A 207 -9.68 -0.39 4.12
N ARG A 208 -9.56 -0.85 2.87
CA ARG A 208 -8.98 -0.11 1.75
C ARG A 208 -9.62 1.27 1.65
N CYS A 209 -8.77 2.26 1.46
CA CYS A 209 -9.16 3.64 1.29
C CYS A 209 -8.09 4.41 0.51
N PHE A 210 -8.40 5.64 0.20
CA PHE A 210 -7.41 6.65 -0.17
C PHE A 210 -7.54 7.87 0.74
N ALA A 211 -6.42 8.53 1.01
CA ALA A 211 -6.39 9.81 1.72
C ALA A 211 -6.36 10.93 0.68
N MET A 212 -7.32 11.85 0.75
CA MET A 212 -7.43 12.99 -0.14
C MET A 212 -7.13 14.27 0.64
N MET A 213 -6.09 14.98 0.24
CA MET A 213 -5.71 16.29 0.77
C MET A 213 -6.12 17.38 -0.22
N ILE A 214 -6.66 18.47 0.31
CA ILE A 214 -7.13 19.63 -0.44
C ILE A 214 -6.24 20.81 -0.07
N LEU A 215 -5.42 21.27 -1.01
CA LEU A 215 -4.45 22.35 -0.81
C LEU A 215 -4.87 23.58 -1.63
N PRO A 216 -4.84 24.79 -1.04
CA PRO A 216 -5.12 26.01 -1.77
C PRO A 216 -3.98 26.35 -2.75
N VAL A 217 -4.36 26.94 -3.88
CA VAL A 217 -3.45 27.49 -4.88
C VAL A 217 -3.74 28.98 -5.02
N LYS A 218 -2.72 29.84 -5.11
CA LYS A 218 -2.83 31.31 -5.13
C LYS A 218 -3.72 31.88 -6.24
N ASN A 219 -4.03 31.11 -7.28
CA ASN A 219 -4.98 31.51 -8.33
C ASN A 219 -6.45 31.20 -7.99
N GLY A 220 -6.75 30.89 -6.72
CA GLY A 220 -8.11 30.59 -6.24
C GLY A 220 -8.58 29.16 -6.53
N LYS A 221 -7.79 28.34 -7.25
CA LYS A 221 -8.06 26.91 -7.46
C LYS A 221 -7.53 26.08 -6.28
N LYS A 222 -7.73 24.76 -6.37
CA LYS A 222 -7.21 23.78 -5.40
C LYS A 222 -6.35 22.75 -6.11
N LEU A 223 -5.34 22.25 -5.40
CA LEU A 223 -4.69 20.99 -5.73
C LEU A 223 -5.27 19.89 -4.85
N ILE A 224 -5.82 18.87 -5.48
CA ILE A 224 -6.29 17.65 -4.86
C ILE A 224 -5.18 16.61 -4.95
N LEU A 225 -4.55 16.31 -3.83
CA LEU A 225 -3.52 15.28 -3.71
C LEU A 225 -4.12 14.03 -3.09
N ILE A 226 -4.04 12.90 -3.78
CA ILE A 226 -4.57 11.63 -3.31
C ILE A 226 -3.43 10.64 -3.07
N ASN A 227 -3.35 10.08 -1.87
CA ASN A 227 -2.55 8.89 -1.55
C ASN A 227 -3.46 7.65 -1.60
N SER A 228 -3.22 6.74 -2.53
CA SER A 228 -4.06 5.56 -2.78
C SER A 228 -3.29 4.26 -2.56
N HIS A 229 -3.97 3.24 -2.04
CA HIS A 229 -3.47 1.86 -2.02
C HIS A 229 -4.64 0.91 -2.29
N MET A 230 -4.64 0.28 -3.47
CA MET A 230 -5.73 -0.57 -3.95
C MET A 230 -5.60 -2.03 -3.50
N SER A 231 -6.64 -2.85 -3.69
CA SER A 231 -6.61 -4.28 -3.32
C SER A 231 -5.61 -5.08 -4.17
N ALA A 232 -4.75 -5.87 -3.52
CA ALA A 232 -3.81 -6.79 -4.16
C ALA A 232 -4.50 -8.07 -4.65
N TYR A 233 -5.17 -8.78 -3.73
CA TYR A 233 -5.80 -10.07 -4.00
C TYR A 233 -7.29 -9.92 -4.29
N ASP A 234 -7.66 -10.02 -5.57
CA ASP A 234 -9.05 -9.93 -6.02
C ASP A 234 -9.30 -10.95 -7.14
N LYS A 235 -9.71 -12.15 -6.73
CA LYS A 235 -10.01 -13.24 -7.66
C LYS A 235 -11.14 -12.81 -8.60
N GLY A 236 -10.80 -12.61 -9.88
CA GLY A 236 -11.73 -12.14 -10.90
C GLY A 236 -11.85 -10.62 -11.06
N GLY A 237 -11.02 -9.83 -10.36
CA GLY A 237 -10.83 -8.38 -10.63
C GLY A 237 -12.04 -7.48 -10.35
N LYS A 238 -13.07 -7.97 -9.63
CA LYS A 238 -14.32 -7.23 -9.39
C LYS A 238 -14.13 -6.06 -8.42
N MET A 239 -13.40 -6.26 -7.33
CA MET A 239 -13.11 -5.20 -6.35
C MET A 239 -12.21 -4.13 -6.96
N ARG A 240 -11.13 -4.50 -7.65
CA ARG A 240 -10.22 -3.53 -8.28
C ARG A 240 -10.93 -2.65 -9.30
N LYS A 241 -11.82 -3.23 -10.12
CA LYS A 241 -12.67 -2.46 -11.05
C LYS A 241 -13.62 -1.51 -10.32
N ALA A 242 -14.25 -1.94 -9.23
CA ALA A 242 -15.14 -1.10 -8.44
C ALA A 242 -14.39 0.05 -7.74
N GLN A 243 -13.17 -0.22 -7.25
CA GLN A 243 -12.28 0.76 -6.65
C GLN A 243 -11.83 1.82 -7.68
N MET A 244 -11.41 1.39 -8.88
CA MET A 244 -11.07 2.31 -9.96
C MET A 244 -12.25 3.19 -10.33
N LYS A 245 -13.46 2.62 -10.50
CA LYS A 245 -14.66 3.39 -10.81
C LYS A 245 -14.97 4.46 -9.76
N LEU A 246 -14.78 4.17 -8.48
CA LEU A 246 -14.95 5.15 -7.41
C LEU A 246 -13.90 6.26 -7.52
N LEU A 247 -12.62 5.89 -7.66
CA LEU A 247 -11.51 6.84 -7.79
C LEU A 247 -11.74 7.78 -8.99
N ASP A 248 -12.03 7.22 -10.16
CA ASP A 248 -12.32 7.95 -11.39
C ASP A 248 -13.46 8.95 -11.20
N SER A 249 -14.57 8.52 -10.57
CA SER A 249 -15.69 9.40 -10.29
C SER A 249 -15.32 10.58 -9.37
N VAL A 250 -14.40 10.38 -8.44
CA VAL A 250 -13.95 11.43 -7.51
C VAL A 250 -13.01 12.40 -8.22
N ILE A 251 -12.01 11.90 -8.93
CA ILE A 251 -11.03 12.77 -9.62
C ILE A 251 -11.66 13.53 -10.78
N GLU A 252 -12.59 12.91 -11.51
CA GLU A 252 -13.32 13.58 -12.61
C GLU A 252 -14.19 14.72 -12.09
N LYS A 253 -14.84 14.53 -10.94
CA LYS A 253 -15.64 15.59 -10.29
C LYS A 253 -14.77 16.79 -9.92
N GLU A 254 -13.63 16.55 -9.27
CA GLU A 254 -12.71 17.61 -8.86
C GLU A 254 -12.12 18.35 -10.06
N TYR A 255 -11.73 17.61 -11.11
CA TYR A 255 -11.23 18.21 -12.35
C TYR A 255 -12.27 19.10 -13.03
N LYS A 256 -13.55 18.65 -13.11
CA LYS A 256 -14.65 19.46 -13.67
C LYS A 256 -14.92 20.75 -12.89
N MET A 257 -14.56 20.79 -11.60
CA MET A 257 -14.62 22.02 -10.79
C MET A 257 -13.43 22.96 -11.04
N GLY A 258 -12.53 22.62 -11.96
CA GLY A 258 -11.35 23.40 -12.31
C GLY A 258 -10.13 23.14 -11.44
N ASN A 259 -10.19 22.15 -10.53
CA ASN A 259 -9.07 21.82 -9.64
C ASN A 259 -7.96 21.05 -10.38
N TYR A 260 -6.75 21.16 -9.86
CA TYR A 260 -5.64 20.28 -10.23
C TYR A 260 -5.77 18.99 -9.44
N VAL A 261 -5.51 17.84 -10.05
CA VAL A 261 -5.64 16.54 -9.37
C VAL A 261 -4.41 15.67 -9.65
N ILE A 262 -3.79 15.18 -8.59
CA ILE A 262 -2.71 14.19 -8.64
C ILE A 262 -3.10 13.02 -7.75
N VAL A 263 -3.09 11.82 -8.30
CA VAL A 263 -3.23 10.56 -7.57
C VAL A 263 -1.88 9.89 -7.54
N ALA A 264 -1.35 9.63 -6.35
CA ALA A 264 -0.13 8.89 -6.12
C ALA A 264 -0.46 7.58 -5.39
N GLY A 265 0.29 6.52 -5.66
CA GLY A 265 0.18 5.32 -4.84
C GLY A 265 0.60 4.02 -5.50
N ASP A 266 0.32 2.95 -4.77
CA ASP A 266 0.41 1.55 -5.20
C ASP A 266 -0.97 1.09 -5.69
N TYR A 267 -1.05 0.82 -6.99
CA TYR A 267 -2.28 0.40 -7.63
C TYR A 267 -2.50 -1.11 -7.60
N ASN A 268 -1.51 -1.91 -7.18
CA ASN A 268 -1.55 -3.38 -7.26
C ASN A 268 -1.91 -3.91 -8.66
N HIS A 269 -1.59 -3.13 -9.69
CA HIS A 269 -1.70 -3.50 -11.10
C HIS A 269 -0.41 -3.12 -11.81
N ALA A 270 0.05 -3.97 -12.73
CA ALA A 270 1.02 -3.57 -13.73
C ALA A 270 0.47 -2.36 -14.50
N LEU A 271 1.12 -1.21 -14.36
CA LEU A 271 0.78 0.02 -15.04
C LEU A 271 1.20 -0.12 -16.50
N GLY A 272 0.25 -0.41 -17.37
CA GLY A 272 0.50 -0.70 -18.78
C GLY A 272 0.86 -2.16 -19.07
N LYS A 273 0.18 -2.74 -20.07
CA LYS A 273 0.40 -4.11 -20.53
C LYS A 273 1.86 -4.38 -20.93
N ASP A 274 2.55 -3.37 -21.43
CA ASP A 274 3.97 -3.43 -21.80
C ASP A 274 4.87 -3.84 -20.63
N MET A 275 4.57 -3.40 -19.42
CA MET A 275 5.41 -3.67 -18.25
C MET A 275 5.12 -5.00 -17.57
N MET A 276 4.05 -5.70 -17.95
CA MET A 276 3.69 -6.99 -17.35
C MET A 276 4.73 -8.08 -17.63
N THR A 277 5.46 -7.99 -18.75
CA THR A 277 6.44 -8.99 -19.19
C THR A 277 7.78 -8.36 -19.58
N HIS A 278 8.04 -7.12 -19.16
CA HIS A 278 9.21 -6.37 -19.59
C HIS A 278 10.51 -6.82 -18.93
N PHE A 279 10.49 -7.02 -17.61
CA PHE A 279 11.67 -7.41 -16.84
C PHE A 279 11.95 -8.91 -16.98
N SER A 280 13.22 -9.28 -17.01
CA SER A 280 13.61 -10.69 -16.97
C SER A 280 13.28 -11.29 -15.61
N HIS A 281 12.76 -12.52 -15.61
CA HIS A 281 12.37 -13.26 -14.40
C HIS A 281 12.36 -14.76 -14.70
N GLU A 282 12.50 -15.60 -13.67
CA GLU A 282 12.34 -17.07 -13.76
C GLU A 282 11.07 -17.58 -13.07
N GLU A 283 10.33 -16.71 -12.40
CA GLU A 283 8.97 -16.99 -11.93
C GLU A 283 7.96 -17.01 -13.10
N LYS A 284 6.85 -17.72 -12.97
CA LYS A 284 5.67 -17.47 -13.79
C LYS A 284 5.04 -16.16 -13.35
N ILE A 285 4.37 -15.45 -14.27
CA ILE A 285 3.64 -14.22 -13.93
C ILE A 285 2.65 -14.55 -12.80
N PRO A 286 2.77 -13.91 -11.62
CA PRO A 286 1.94 -14.24 -10.48
C PRO A 286 0.45 -14.01 -10.79
N SER A 287 -0.40 -14.91 -10.29
CA SER A 287 -1.85 -14.88 -10.57
C SER A 287 -2.58 -13.63 -10.03
N TRP A 288 -1.94 -12.90 -9.10
CA TRP A 288 -2.47 -11.65 -8.56
C TRP A 288 -2.26 -10.47 -9.51
N VAL A 289 -1.30 -10.54 -10.44
CA VAL A 289 -0.96 -9.46 -11.37
C VAL A 289 -2.16 -9.19 -12.28
N SER A 290 -2.53 -7.92 -12.38
CA SER A 290 -3.51 -7.42 -13.34
C SER A 290 -2.98 -6.15 -13.99
N VAL A 291 -3.52 -5.79 -15.15
CA VAL A 291 -3.08 -4.60 -15.88
C VAL A 291 -4.03 -3.46 -15.64
N LEU A 292 -3.47 -2.27 -15.40
CA LEU A 292 -4.17 -1.00 -15.46
C LEU A 292 -3.60 -0.22 -16.65
N ASP A 293 -4.43 0.01 -17.66
CA ASP A 293 -4.03 0.75 -18.87
C ASP A 293 -4.55 2.19 -18.84
N GLN A 294 -3.91 3.10 -19.57
CA GLN A 294 -4.32 4.50 -19.73
C GLN A 294 -5.81 4.66 -20.09
N LYS A 295 -6.34 3.78 -20.95
CA LYS A 295 -7.75 3.80 -21.40
C LYS A 295 -8.76 3.49 -20.28
N MET A 296 -8.30 2.98 -19.15
CA MET A 296 -9.14 2.65 -18.00
C MET A 296 -9.33 3.83 -17.05
N LEU A 297 -8.53 4.89 -17.20
CA LEU A 297 -8.65 6.10 -16.39
C LEU A 297 -9.77 7.02 -16.90
N ALA A 298 -10.28 7.86 -16.01
CA ALA A 298 -11.16 8.96 -16.39
C ALA A 298 -10.58 9.82 -17.53
N LYS A 299 -11.47 10.41 -18.35
CA LYS A 299 -11.08 11.39 -19.36
C LYS A 299 -10.35 12.56 -18.68
N HIS A 300 -9.39 13.16 -19.38
CA HIS A 300 -8.54 14.25 -18.89
C HIS A 300 -7.53 13.88 -17.80
N PHE A 301 -7.25 12.59 -17.65
CA PHE A 301 -6.20 12.09 -16.77
C PHE A 301 -5.18 11.30 -17.55
N THR A 302 -3.91 11.50 -17.20
CA THR A 302 -2.78 10.78 -17.78
C THR A 302 -2.10 9.94 -16.72
N MET A 303 -1.87 8.67 -17.02
CA MET A 303 -0.94 7.81 -16.32
C MET A 303 0.48 8.23 -16.67
N VAL A 304 1.17 8.83 -15.71
CA VAL A 304 2.52 9.34 -15.95
C VAL A 304 3.49 8.17 -16.00
N LYS A 305 3.95 7.84 -17.21
CA LYS A 305 4.99 6.83 -17.42
C LYS A 305 6.35 7.40 -17.00
N ALA A 306 7.00 6.76 -16.03
CA ALA A 306 8.34 7.18 -15.61
C ALA A 306 9.36 7.02 -16.75
N VAL A 307 10.29 7.97 -16.87
CA VAL A 307 11.24 8.02 -18.00
C VAL A 307 12.21 6.84 -18.03
N ASN A 308 12.48 6.23 -16.88
CA ASN A 308 13.36 5.09 -16.70
C ASN A 308 12.59 3.80 -16.32
N ARG A 309 11.27 3.76 -16.57
CA ARG A 309 10.41 2.62 -16.19
C ARG A 309 10.85 1.28 -16.76
N GLU A 310 11.55 1.28 -17.90
CA GLU A 310 12.06 0.07 -18.54
C GLU A 310 13.34 -0.47 -17.87
N LYS A 311 13.95 0.31 -16.97
CA LYS A 311 15.21 -0.05 -16.30
C LYS A 311 14.99 -0.33 -14.82
N ILE A 312 14.14 0.44 -14.16
CA ILE A 312 13.94 0.39 -12.71
C ILE A 312 12.50 -0.06 -12.44
N PRO A 313 12.26 -1.31 -11.97
CA PRO A 313 10.94 -1.76 -11.55
C PRO A 313 10.51 -1.04 -10.25
N THR A 314 9.21 -0.93 -10.02
CA THR A 314 8.68 -0.34 -8.77
C THR A 314 8.26 -1.39 -7.75
N VAL A 315 8.08 -2.65 -8.16
CA VAL A 315 7.72 -3.74 -7.25
C VAL A 315 8.39 -5.05 -7.67
N ARG A 316 8.68 -5.91 -6.69
CA ARG A 316 9.06 -7.32 -6.88
C ARG A 316 8.02 -8.25 -6.25
N ALA A 317 7.95 -9.50 -6.71
CA ALA A 317 7.19 -10.54 -6.02
C ALA A 317 7.85 -10.94 -4.69
N THR A 318 7.04 -11.48 -3.77
CA THR A 318 7.46 -11.75 -2.39
C THR A 318 7.14 -13.17 -1.92
N ASP A 319 6.83 -14.09 -2.83
CA ASP A 319 6.70 -15.53 -2.60
C ASP A 319 8.05 -16.24 -2.33
N MET A 320 9.15 -15.51 -2.47
CA MET A 320 10.48 -15.90 -2.02
C MET A 320 11.32 -14.67 -1.68
N LYS A 321 12.49 -14.91 -1.06
CA LYS A 321 13.51 -13.89 -0.83
C LYS A 321 13.94 -13.24 -2.14
N TYR A 322 14.43 -12.00 -2.05
CA TYR A 322 14.86 -11.28 -3.23
C TYR A 322 16.06 -11.95 -3.91
N ASP A 323 15.87 -12.29 -5.16
CA ASP A 323 16.90 -12.64 -6.14
C ASP A 323 16.54 -11.91 -7.45
N PRO A 324 17.30 -10.87 -7.85
CA PRO A 324 17.02 -10.08 -9.05
C PRO A 324 17.05 -10.89 -10.35
N LYS A 325 17.64 -12.09 -10.35
CA LYS A 325 17.68 -12.98 -11.51
C LYS A 325 16.44 -13.88 -11.61
N VAL A 326 15.68 -14.02 -10.52
CA VAL A 326 14.58 -14.98 -10.42
C VAL A 326 13.23 -14.28 -10.26
N ASN A 327 13.14 -13.28 -9.38
CA ASN A 327 11.85 -12.66 -9.06
C ASN A 327 11.19 -12.00 -10.26
N TYR A 328 9.88 -12.15 -10.31
CA TYR A 328 9.00 -11.33 -11.10
C TYR A 328 9.03 -9.89 -10.58
N MET A 329 9.18 -8.95 -11.49
CA MET A 329 9.21 -7.52 -11.21
C MET A 329 8.36 -6.77 -12.24
N THR A 330 7.71 -5.70 -11.81
CA THR A 330 6.92 -4.85 -12.72
C THR A 330 6.80 -3.41 -12.18
N ILE A 331 5.94 -2.61 -12.81
CA ILE A 331 5.62 -1.24 -12.42
C ILE A 331 4.20 -1.23 -11.84
N CYS A 332 4.06 -1.12 -10.52
CA CYS A 332 2.76 -1.02 -9.83
C CYS A 332 2.50 0.36 -9.20
N ASP A 333 3.54 1.16 -9.06
CA ASP A 333 3.52 2.43 -8.34
C ASP A 333 3.66 3.59 -9.32
N GLY A 334 2.99 4.71 -9.04
CA GLY A 334 3.15 5.91 -9.84
C GLY A 334 2.04 6.92 -9.67
N TYR A 335 1.80 7.69 -10.74
CA TYR A 335 0.96 8.88 -10.69
C TYR A 335 -0.08 8.93 -11.80
N PHE A 336 -1.30 9.35 -11.45
CA PHE A 336 -2.28 9.87 -12.41
C PHE A 336 -2.40 11.38 -12.20
N VAL A 337 -2.36 12.14 -13.29
CA VAL A 337 -2.42 13.61 -13.25
C VAL A 337 -3.47 14.13 -14.21
N SER A 338 -4.15 15.21 -13.83
CA SER A 338 -5.10 15.89 -14.72
C SER A 338 -4.40 16.71 -15.81
N ASP A 339 -5.06 16.95 -16.95
CA ASP A 339 -4.51 17.65 -18.13
C ASP A 339 -3.97 19.08 -17.84
N ASN A 340 -4.49 19.73 -16.80
CA ASN A 340 -4.06 21.04 -16.33
C ASN A 340 -2.76 21.00 -15.49
N ILE A 341 -2.07 19.85 -15.44
CA ILE A 341 -0.76 19.68 -14.81
C ILE A 341 0.25 19.24 -15.87
N LYS A 342 1.44 19.84 -15.86
CA LYS A 342 2.59 19.32 -16.60
C LYS A 342 3.37 18.43 -15.64
N ALA A 343 3.65 17.19 -16.01
CA ALA A 343 4.29 16.23 -15.11
C ALA A 343 5.32 15.35 -15.80
N LYS A 344 6.34 14.95 -15.04
CA LYS A 344 7.36 13.96 -15.43
C LYS A 344 7.66 13.07 -14.24
N ALA A 345 7.69 11.76 -14.44
CA ALA A 345 8.03 10.81 -13.38
C ALA A 345 9.38 10.13 -13.61
N THR A 346 10.02 9.73 -12.51
CA THR A 346 11.27 8.96 -12.50
C THR A 346 11.20 7.95 -11.36
N ASN A 347 11.50 6.68 -11.64
CA ASN A 347 11.62 5.64 -10.62
C ASN A 347 12.98 5.76 -9.93
N ILE A 348 12.99 5.70 -8.60
CA ILE A 348 14.18 5.78 -7.77
C ILE A 348 14.60 4.36 -7.41
N ASN A 349 15.85 3.99 -7.72
CA ASN A 349 16.33 2.65 -7.43
C ASN A 349 16.88 2.58 -5.99
N THR A 350 16.12 2.00 -5.07
CA THR A 350 16.58 1.64 -3.72
C THR A 350 17.08 0.20 -3.64
N ASP A 351 17.15 -0.48 -4.80
CA ASP A 351 17.47 -1.90 -4.95
C ASP A 351 16.52 -2.80 -4.15
N PHE A 352 15.32 -2.35 -3.78
CA PHE A 352 14.42 -3.07 -2.86
C PHE A 352 15.04 -3.37 -1.48
N LYS A 353 16.03 -2.59 -1.06
CA LYS A 353 16.77 -2.84 0.18
C LYS A 353 15.91 -2.67 1.44
N TYR A 354 14.94 -1.75 1.38
CA TYR A 354 14.14 -1.35 2.55
C TYR A 354 12.68 -1.81 2.47
N ALA A 355 12.20 -2.09 1.26
CA ALA A 355 10.88 -2.60 0.94
C ALA A 355 10.94 -3.35 -0.39
N ASP A 356 9.93 -4.16 -0.68
CA ASP A 356 9.71 -4.80 -1.97
C ASP A 356 9.24 -3.84 -3.07
N HIS A 357 9.07 -2.57 -2.72
CA HIS A 357 8.84 -1.49 -3.66
C HIS A 357 10.05 -0.55 -3.78
N ASN A 358 10.14 0.11 -4.93
CA ASN A 358 11.01 1.24 -5.19
C ASN A 358 10.15 2.52 -5.31
N PRO A 359 10.60 3.66 -4.74
CA PRO A 359 9.82 4.88 -4.79
C PRO A 359 9.75 5.47 -6.20
N VAL A 360 8.68 6.22 -6.47
CA VAL A 360 8.51 6.98 -7.72
C VAL A 360 8.46 8.47 -7.41
N ARG A 361 9.35 9.23 -8.05
CA ARG A 361 9.35 10.70 -8.00
C ARG A 361 8.52 11.28 -9.12
N LEU A 362 7.76 12.32 -8.82
CA LEU A 362 7.07 13.19 -9.76
C LEU A 362 7.67 14.59 -9.68
N GLU A 363 8.01 15.17 -10.82
CA GLU A 363 8.20 16.60 -11.00
C GLU A 363 6.96 17.15 -11.69
N PHE A 364 6.36 18.22 -11.16
CA PHE A 364 5.13 18.77 -11.74
C PHE A 364 5.01 20.29 -11.63
N GLU A 365 4.17 20.85 -12.48
CA GLU A 365 3.85 22.27 -12.55
C GLU A 365 2.35 22.44 -12.78
N LEU A 366 1.73 23.33 -12.00
CA LEU A 366 0.30 23.67 -12.11
C LEU A 366 0.15 24.75 -13.20
N LYS A 367 -0.55 24.45 -14.29
CA LYS A 367 -0.70 25.35 -15.44
C LYS A 367 -1.63 26.53 -15.18
#